data_AF-A0A416CW19-F1
#
_entry.id   AF-A0A416CW19-F1
#
_cell.length_a   1.000
_cell.length_b   1.000
_cell.length_c   1.000
_cell.angle_alpha   90.00
_cell.angle_beta   90.00
_cell.angle_gamma   90.00
#
_symmetry.space_group_name_H-M   'P 1'
#
loop_
_entity.id
_entity.type
_entity.pdbx_description
1 polymer ?
#
loop_
_entity_poly.entity_id
_entity_poly.type
_entity_poly.pdbx_seq_one_letter_code
_entity_poly.pdbx_strand_id
1 'polypeptide(L)'
;MSGLDKNRFRNTTISFRVSPEERLALEARIKVCGIPKGEYFIKSLLYQRIEISVGKYKSDRLALELKKLREAFESAECETETSCECKALLKQLREIMADNEKLSADDFKTIT
;
A
#
# COMPACT_ATOMS: atom_id res chain seq x y z
N MET A 1 26.08 2.01 -16.93
CA MET A 1 24.98 1.46 -16.12
C MET A 1 24.95 -0.04 -16.35
N SER A 2 25.45 -0.78 -15.37
CA SER A 2 25.80 -2.21 -15.43
C SER A 2 24.59 -3.11 -15.61
N GLY A 3 24.68 -4.11 -16.50
CA GLY A 3 23.63 -5.10 -16.78
C GLY A 3 23.31 -6.09 -15.64
N LEU A 4 23.50 -5.69 -14.38
CA LEU A 4 23.26 -6.48 -13.17
C LEU A 4 21.76 -6.71 -12.87
N ASP A 5 20.87 -5.89 -13.43
CA ASP A 5 19.42 -6.00 -13.23
C ASP A 5 18.68 -6.79 -14.32
N LYS A 6 19.39 -7.28 -15.35
CA LYS A 6 18.78 -8.11 -16.40
C LYS A 6 18.34 -9.44 -15.76
N ASN A 7 17.03 -9.68 -15.71
CA ASN A 7 16.34 -10.88 -15.18
C ASN A 7 16.07 -10.95 -13.67
N ARG A 8 16.12 -9.83 -12.94
CA ARG A 8 15.68 -9.81 -11.53
C ARG A 8 14.18 -9.51 -11.45
N PHE A 9 13.40 -10.38 -10.80
CA PHE A 9 11.96 -10.16 -10.58
C PHE A 9 11.66 -8.85 -9.82
N ARG A 10 12.55 -8.43 -8.91
CA ARG A 10 12.49 -7.16 -8.18
C ARG A 10 13.71 -6.31 -8.52
N ASN A 11 13.67 -5.60 -9.65
CA ASN A 11 14.76 -4.76 -10.16
C ASN A 11 14.75 -3.32 -9.61
N THR A 12 13.64 -2.88 -9.01
CA THR A 12 13.53 -1.53 -8.41
C THR A 12 14.04 -1.50 -6.97
N THR A 13 14.82 -0.47 -6.62
CA THR A 13 15.31 -0.24 -5.25
C THR A 13 14.57 0.94 -4.60
N ILE A 14 14.07 0.74 -3.38
CA ILE A 14 13.48 1.78 -2.53
C ILE A 14 14.40 1.94 -1.30
N SER A 15 14.79 3.17 -0.96
CA SER A 15 15.69 3.45 0.16
C SER A 15 15.19 4.62 1.01
N PHE A 16 15.35 4.49 2.33
CA PHE A 16 14.97 5.51 3.32
C PHE A 16 16.14 5.83 4.25
N ARG A 17 16.17 7.05 4.80
CA ARG A 17 17.06 7.40 5.91
C ARG A 17 16.32 7.12 7.23
N VAL A 18 17.02 6.57 8.20
CA VAL A 18 16.49 6.25 9.53
C VAL A 18 17.50 6.64 10.60
N SER A 19 17.02 6.96 11.79
CA SER A 19 17.85 7.19 12.97
C SER A 19 18.50 5.87 13.45
N PRO A 20 19.55 5.94 14.29
CA PRO A 20 20.13 4.74 14.89
C PRO A 20 19.13 3.91 15.71
N GLU A 21 18.22 4.58 16.43
CA GLU A 21 17.19 3.94 17.25
C GLU A 21 16.15 3.21 16.39
N GLU A 22 15.67 3.87 15.32
CA GLU A 22 14.75 3.27 14.35
C GLU A 22 15.36 2.04 13.68
N ARG A 23 16.65 2.11 13.35
CA ARG A 23 17.39 0.97 12.78
C ARG A 23 17.41 -0.22 13.75
N LEU A 24 17.72 0.00 15.03
CA LEU A 24 17.74 -1.07 16.03
C LEU A 24 16.37 -1.72 16.18
N ALA A 25 15.31 -0.91 16.24
CA ALA A 25 13.94 -1.40 16.33
C ALA A 25 13.55 -2.26 15.10
N LEU A 26 13.91 -1.81 13.88
CA LEU A 26 13.66 -2.56 12.65
C LEU A 26 14.43 -3.88 12.62
N GLU A 27 15.71 -3.89 12.98
CA GLU A 27 16.52 -5.11 13.03
C GLU A 27 15.99 -6.12 14.05
N ALA A 28 15.53 -5.66 15.22
CA ALA A 28 14.88 -6.51 16.22
C ALA A 28 13.60 -7.14 15.66
N ARG A 29 12.73 -6.36 15.01
CA ARG A 29 11.50 -6.87 14.40
C ARG A 29 11.77 -7.90 13.30
N ILE A 30 12.75 -7.64 12.43
CA ILE A 30 13.16 -8.60 11.38
C ILE A 30 13.62 -9.93 12.01
N LYS A 31 14.45 -9.87 13.05
CA LYS A 31 14.93 -11.05 13.78
C LYS A 31 13.77 -11.85 14.38
N VAL A 32 12.82 -11.18 15.03
CA VAL A 32 11.65 -11.80 15.65
C VAL A 32 10.74 -12.46 14.60
N CYS A 33 10.55 -11.83 13.44
CA CYS A 33 9.71 -12.38 12.37
C CYS A 33 10.35 -13.58 11.64
N GLY A 34 11.67 -13.79 11.76
CA GLY A 34 12.36 -14.94 11.18
C GLY A 34 12.40 -14.99 9.65
N ILE A 35 12.02 -13.90 8.96
CA ILE A 35 11.98 -13.81 7.50
C ILE A 35 13.09 -12.91 6.96
N PRO A 36 13.49 -13.06 5.67
CA PRO A 36 14.49 -12.20 5.06
C PRO A 36 14.10 -10.71 5.11
N LYS A 37 15.08 -9.84 5.36
CA LYS A 37 14.90 -8.38 5.48
C LYS A 37 14.09 -7.75 4.34
N GLY A 38 14.37 -8.15 3.10
CA GLY A 38 13.63 -7.64 1.93
C GLY A 38 12.15 -8.06 1.93
N GLU A 39 11.86 -9.30 2.34
CA GLU A 39 10.48 -9.79 2.43
C GLU A 39 9.73 -9.12 3.59
N TYR A 40 10.40 -8.92 4.74
CA TYR A 40 9.87 -8.18 5.87
C TYR A 40 9.43 -6.77 5.46
N PHE A 41 10.28 -6.02 4.76
CA PHE A 41 9.93 -4.66 4.34
C PHE A 41 8.81 -4.64 3.31
N ILE A 42 8.82 -5.54 2.32
CA ILE A 42 7.75 -5.61 1.33
C ILE A 42 6.42 -5.91 2.02
N LYS A 43 6.39 -6.89 2.93
CA LYS A 43 5.16 -7.23 3.66
C LYS A 43 4.71 -6.10 4.58
N SER A 44 5.64 -5.51 5.32
CA SER A 44 5.34 -4.41 6.25
C SER A 44 4.84 -3.16 5.53
N LEU A 45 5.36 -2.83 4.35
CA LEU A 45 4.98 -1.62 3.61
C LEU A 45 3.71 -1.80 2.77
N LEU A 46 3.48 -2.99 2.20
CA LEU A 46 2.31 -3.24 1.35
C LEU A 46 1.06 -3.66 2.12
N TYR A 47 1.22 -4.34 3.25
CA TYR A 47 0.10 -4.95 3.99
C TYR A 47 -0.08 -4.37 5.39
N GLN A 48 0.49 -3.20 5.66
CA GLN A 48 0.15 -2.44 6.87
C GLN A 48 -1.31 -1.99 6.79
N ARG A 49 -2.06 -2.15 7.87
CA ARG A 49 -3.43 -1.65 8.01
C ARG A 49 -3.40 -0.12 8.00
N ILE A 50 -3.83 0.49 6.89
CA ILE A 50 -4.03 1.93 6.77
C ILE A 50 -5.50 2.22 7.04
N GLU A 51 -5.82 2.74 8.22
CA GLU A 51 -7.19 3.15 8.55
C GLU A 51 -7.45 4.53 7.94
N ILE A 52 -8.20 4.58 6.83
CA ILE A 52 -8.67 5.83 6.27
C ILE A 52 -10.06 6.11 6.86
N SER A 53 -10.11 6.87 7.95
CA SER A 53 -11.37 7.28 8.60
C SER A 53 -12.05 8.40 7.80
N VAL A 54 -12.79 8.06 6.75
CA VAL A 54 -13.72 8.98 6.06
C VAL A 54 -15.15 8.52 6.36
N GLY A 55 -16.01 9.43 6.84
CA GLY A 55 -17.38 9.09 7.25
C GLY A 55 -18.21 8.38 6.17
N LYS A 56 -18.99 7.38 6.60
CA LYS A 56 -19.71 6.34 5.83
C LYS A 56 -20.37 6.79 4.51
N TYR A 57 -21.04 7.94 4.48
CA TYR A 57 -21.72 8.43 3.26
C TYR A 57 -20.76 9.01 2.21
N LYS A 58 -19.67 9.64 2.67
CA LYS A 58 -18.67 10.27 1.79
C LYS A 58 -17.67 9.22 1.28
N SER A 59 -17.38 8.19 2.08
CA SER A 59 -16.54 7.05 1.69
C SER A 59 -17.18 6.23 0.57
N ASP A 60 -18.48 5.92 0.65
CA ASP A 60 -19.15 5.07 -0.33
C ASP A 60 -19.25 5.76 -1.69
N ARG A 61 -19.56 7.06 -1.70
CA ARG A 61 -19.58 7.87 -2.92
C ARG A 61 -18.19 7.99 -3.55
N LEU A 62 -17.15 8.16 -2.72
CA LEU A 62 -15.77 8.17 -3.18
C LEU A 62 -15.36 6.80 -3.75
N ALA A 63 -15.73 5.69 -3.10
CA ALA A 63 -15.50 4.32 -3.59
C ALA A 63 -16.03 4.13 -5.01
N LEU A 64 -17.25 4.62 -5.23
CA LEU A 64 -17.96 4.45 -6.49
C LEU A 64 -17.34 5.30 -7.62
N GLU A 65 -16.91 6.52 -7.31
CA GLU A 65 -16.18 7.37 -8.28
C GLU A 65 -14.77 6.81 -8.58
N LEU A 66 -14.06 6.27 -7.59
CA LEU A 66 -12.78 5.60 -7.82
C LEU A 66 -12.93 4.34 -8.68
N LYS A 67 -14.00 3.58 -8.50
CA LYS A 67 -14.31 2.41 -9.33
C LYS A 67 -14.55 2.81 -10.78
N LYS A 68 -15.35 3.85 -11.03
CA LYS A 68 -15.60 4.39 -12.38
C LYS A 68 -14.31 4.90 -13.04
N LEU A 69 -13.47 5.62 -12.30
CA LEU A 69 -12.18 6.10 -12.79
C LEU A 69 -11.29 4.93 -13.20
N ARG A 70 -11.23 3.87 -12.38
CA ARG A 70 -10.47 2.67 -12.71
C ARG A 70 -10.97 2.00 -13.98
N GLU A 71 -12.27 1.80 -14.12
CA GLU A 71 -12.87 1.17 -15.32
C GLU A 71 -12.55 1.99 -16.58
N ALA A 72 -12.57 3.32 -16.48
CA ALA A 72 -12.15 4.20 -17.56
C ALA A 72 -10.67 4.03 -17.91
N PHE A 73 -9.78 3.93 -16.92
CA PHE A 73 -8.35 3.67 -17.13
C PHE A 73 -8.05 2.25 -17.66
N GLU A 74 -8.86 1.25 -17.34
CA GLU A 74 -8.73 -0.11 -17.89
C GLU A 74 -9.18 -0.16 -19.36
N SER A 75 -10.19 0.63 -19.75
CA SER A 75 -10.62 0.77 -21.15
C SER A 75 -9.70 1.65 -22.01
N ALA A 76 -8.91 2.53 -21.38
CA ALA A 76 -7.95 3.36 -22.07
C ALA A 76 -6.62 2.60 -22.24
N GLU A 77 -6.33 2.15 -23.46
CA GLU A 77 -5.05 1.59 -23.88
C GLU A 77 -3.96 2.69 -23.98
N CYS A 78 -3.72 3.41 -22.89
CA CYS A 78 -2.65 4.39 -22.81
C CYS A 78 -1.57 3.88 -21.86
N GLU A 79 -0.46 3.40 -22.43
CA GLU A 79 0.75 2.97 -21.72
C GLU A 79 1.70 4.15 -21.44
N THR A 80 1.19 5.27 -20.93
CA THR A 80 2.05 6.30 -20.35
C THR A 80 2.40 5.90 -18.92
N GLU A 81 3.61 6.23 -18.46
CA GLU A 81 4.06 5.96 -17.07
C GLU A 81 3.04 6.47 -16.03
N THR A 82 2.43 7.63 -16.29
CA THR A 82 1.38 8.24 -15.47
C THR A 82 0.11 7.40 -15.37
N SER A 83 -0.27 6.67 -16.42
CA SER A 83 -1.42 5.77 -16.44
C SER A 83 -1.14 4.54 -15.56
N CYS A 84 0.09 4.01 -15.62
CA CYS A 84 0.53 2.88 -14.78
C CYS A 84 0.57 3.26 -13.29
N GLU A 85 1.06 4.45 -12.95
CA GLU A 85 1.05 4.98 -11.59
C GLU A 85 -0.39 5.16 -11.07
N CYS A 86 -1.28 5.77 -11.87
CA CYS A 86 -2.70 5.91 -11.53
C CYS A 86 -3.37 4.54 -11.28
N LYS A 87 -3.10 3.54 -12.14
CA LYS A 87 -3.60 2.17 -11.98
C LYS A 87 -3.09 1.51 -10.69
N ALA A 88 -1.81 1.69 -10.36
CA ALA A 88 -1.22 1.16 -9.14
C ALA A 88 -1.83 1.80 -7.87
N LEU A 89 -2.01 3.13 -7.88
CA LEU A 89 -2.67 3.87 -6.80
C LEU A 89 -4.10 3.39 -6.58
N LEU A 90 -4.90 3.28 -7.64
CA LEU A 90 -6.29 2.80 -7.57
C LEU A 90 -6.39 1.38 -7.04
N LYS A 91 -5.44 0.51 -7.39
CA LYS A 91 -5.38 -0.87 -6.88
C LYS A 91 -5.13 -0.90 -5.38
N GLN A 92 -4.15 -0.13 -4.89
CA GLN A 92 -3.87 -0.05 -3.45
C GLN A 92 -5.04 0.54 -2.66
N LEU A 93 -5.66 1.60 -3.18
CA LEU A 93 -6.79 2.25 -2.53
C LEU A 93 -7.99 1.30 -2.40
N ARG A 94 -8.27 0.46 -3.41
CA ARG A 94 -9.29 -0.59 -3.32
C ARG A 94 -9.00 -1.61 -2.22
N GLU A 95 -7.76 -2.05 -2.09
CA GLU A 95 -7.36 -3.03 -1.06
C GLU A 95 -7.57 -2.42 0.34
N ILE A 96 -7.18 -1.17 0.54
CA ILE A 96 -7.41 -0.44 1.80
C ILE A 96 -8.91 -0.28 2.11
N MET A 97 -9.74 0.01 1.11
CA MET A 97 -11.19 0.15 1.32
C MET A 97 -11.90 -1.16 1.65
N ALA A 98 -11.50 -2.28 1.03
CA ALA A 98 -12.10 -3.59 1.28
C ALA A 98 -11.85 -4.08 2.72
N ASP A 99 -10.69 -3.77 3.30
CA ASP A 99 -10.39 -4.12 4.69
C ASP A 99 -11.20 -3.29 5.70
N ASN A 100 -11.65 -2.10 5.32
CA ASN A 100 -12.48 -1.23 6.16
C ASN A 100 -13.95 -1.66 6.26
N GLU A 101 -14.45 -2.53 5.37
CA GLU A 101 -15.82 -3.07 5.47
C GLU A 101 -16.03 -4.01 6.67
N LYS A 102 -14.93 -4.53 7.27
CA LYS A 102 -14.97 -5.42 8.44
C LYS A 102 -14.99 -4.67 9.78
N LEU A 103 -14.86 -3.34 9.77
CA LEU A 103 -14.89 -2.51 10.96
C LEU A 103 -16.33 -2.10 11.30
N SER A 104 -16.77 -2.46 12.51
CA SER A 104 -18.03 -2.00 13.06
C SER A 104 -17.88 -0.55 13.54
N ALA A 105 -18.98 0.21 13.56
CA ALA A 105 -19.01 1.52 14.21
C ALA A 105 -18.61 1.45 15.70
N ASP A 106 -18.70 0.27 16.32
CA ASP A 106 -18.26 0.00 17.68
C ASP A 106 -16.73 0.04 17.86
N ASP A 107 -15.95 -0.19 16.80
CA ASP A 107 -14.48 -0.20 16.86
C ASP A 107 -13.87 1.22 16.99
N PHE A 108 -14.69 2.25 16.79
CA PHE A 108 -14.29 3.66 16.87
C PHE A 108 -14.86 4.38 18.09
N LYS A 109 -15.42 3.66 19.07
CA LYS A 109 -15.86 4.26 20.34
C LYS A 109 -14.64 4.76 21.09
N THR A 110 -14.45 6.08 21.10
CA THR A 110 -13.50 6.74 22.00
C THR A 110 -13.95 6.48 23.44
N ILE A 111 -13.03 5.94 24.25
CA ILE A 111 -13.20 5.77 25.68
C ILE A 111 -13.49 7.15 26.26
N THR A 112 -14.68 7.31 26.84
CA THR A 112 -15.12 8.53 27.50
C THR A 112 -14.63 8.56 28.94
#